data_AF-A0A938SI69-F1
#
_entry.id   AF-A0A938SI69-F1
#
_cell.length_a   1.000
_cell.length_b   1.000
_cell.length_c   1.000
_cell.angle_alpha   90.00
_cell.angle_beta   90.00
_cell.angle_gamma   90.00
#
_symmetry.space_group_name_H-M   'P 1'
#
loop_
_entity.id
_entity.type
_entity.pdbx_description
1 polymer ?
#
loop_
_entity_poly.entity_id
_entity_poly.type
_entity_poly.pdbx_seq_one_letter_code
_entity_poly.pdbx_strand_id
1 'polypeptide(L)'
;MKSLAIVVLAVASIASVAAEEPSRVPVRPESLTTTIAGGASRLPPAVRDGILKVEELRSDVSVLHLINGLHLTPEQTQKLLAKCREAKKIRDAAVEQMTPLLQKAQAAFEALKRELLKDEVRQETLAQAGQANDAFKALKEDFDKKMSALEDQTNQLFTDAQREVIRQFRPCVVPTKEERDPMRVGQAVSPEGFVKVLDHLRKAPAERL
;
A
#
# COMPACT_ATOMS: atom_id res chain seq x y z
N MET A 1 6.85 -9.47 0.32
CA MET A 1 6.02 -8.90 1.39
C MET A 1 5.71 -7.41 1.17
N LYS A 2 6.60 -6.58 0.60
CA LYS A 2 6.31 -5.17 0.24
C LYS A 2 5.03 -4.93 -0.58
N SER A 3 4.56 -5.90 -1.37
CA SER A 3 3.37 -5.74 -2.21
C SER A 3 2.06 -5.63 -1.42
N LEU A 4 1.86 -6.35 -0.30
CA LEU A 4 0.57 -6.32 0.43
C LEU A 4 0.37 -5.03 1.22
N ALA A 5 1.42 -4.52 1.87
CA ALA A 5 1.42 -3.20 2.48
C ALA A 5 1.03 -2.09 1.48
N ILE A 6 1.52 -2.15 0.23
CA ILE A 6 1.13 -1.23 -0.84
C ILE A 6 -0.36 -1.35 -1.15
N VAL A 7 -0.91 -2.56 -1.17
CA VAL A 7 -2.34 -2.78 -1.45
C VAL A 7 -3.19 -2.25 -0.31
N VAL A 8 -2.88 -2.58 0.94
CA VAL A 8 -3.63 -2.06 2.10
C VAL A 8 -3.53 -0.54 2.18
N LEU A 9 -2.34 0.03 1.95
CA LEU A 9 -2.13 1.48 2.01
C LEU A 9 -2.80 2.21 0.85
N ALA A 10 -2.74 1.67 -0.35
CA ALA A 10 -3.28 2.31 -1.55
C ALA A 10 -4.80 2.13 -1.68
N VAL A 11 -5.35 0.97 -1.29
CA VAL A 11 -6.81 0.78 -1.16
C VAL A 11 -7.37 1.67 -0.05
N ALA A 12 -6.66 1.84 1.07
CA ALA A 12 -7.09 2.78 2.13
C ALA A 12 -7.07 4.25 1.66
N SER A 13 -6.15 4.64 0.78
CA SER A 13 -6.17 5.98 0.15
C SER A 13 -7.34 6.14 -0.82
N ILE A 14 -7.63 5.15 -1.68
CA ILE A 14 -8.76 5.21 -2.63
C ILE A 14 -10.12 5.16 -1.91
N ALA A 15 -10.24 4.37 -0.84
CA ALA A 15 -11.45 4.35 0.00
C ALA A 15 -11.71 5.70 0.70
N SER A 16 -10.68 6.52 0.90
CA SER A 16 -10.84 7.89 1.39
C SER A 16 -11.33 8.85 0.30
N VAL A 17 -11.07 8.57 -0.99
CA VAL A 17 -11.52 9.38 -2.12
C VAL A 17 -12.99 9.09 -2.48
N ALA A 18 -13.46 7.85 -2.27
CA ALA A 18 -14.82 7.45 -2.58
C ALA A 18 -15.88 7.89 -1.53
N ALA A 19 -15.47 8.53 -0.43
CA ALA A 19 -16.36 8.84 0.70
C ALA A 19 -16.65 10.34 0.92
N GLU A 20 -16.02 11.28 0.20
CA GLU A 20 -16.19 12.72 0.46
C GLU A 20 -16.23 13.58 -0.82
N GLU A 21 -17.30 14.38 -0.94
CA GLU A 21 -17.40 15.58 -1.80
C GLU A 21 -16.53 16.75 -1.23
N PRO A 22 -16.27 17.83 -1.99
CA PRO A 22 -14.94 18.42 -2.09
C PRO A 22 -14.63 19.41 -0.96
N SER A 23 -13.89 18.97 0.05
CA SER A 23 -13.06 19.84 0.89
C SER A 23 -11.64 19.29 0.89
N ARG A 24 -10.91 19.56 -0.20
CA ARG A 24 -9.53 19.11 -0.38
C ARG A 24 -8.58 19.93 0.48
N VAL A 25 -8.26 19.42 1.67
CA VAL A 25 -6.91 19.62 2.23
C VAL A 25 -5.98 18.66 1.48
N PRO A 26 -4.90 19.14 0.83
CA PRO A 26 -4.02 18.26 0.07
C PRO A 26 -3.22 17.37 1.04
N VAL A 27 -3.62 16.09 1.13
CA VAL A 27 -2.79 15.05 1.74
C VAL A 27 -1.63 14.79 0.79
N ARG A 28 -0.45 15.32 1.12
CA ARG A 28 0.79 15.07 0.36
C ARG A 28 1.20 13.59 0.52
N PRO A 29 1.40 12.83 -0.57
CA PRO A 29 1.98 11.50 -0.47
C PRO A 29 3.49 11.64 -0.20
N GLU A 30 3.91 11.51 1.05
CA GLU A 30 5.33 11.59 1.45
C GLU A 30 6.13 10.29 1.22
N SER A 31 5.65 9.32 0.43
CA SER A 31 6.28 8.00 0.35
C SER A 31 6.90 7.59 -1.00
N LEU A 32 7.25 8.53 -1.89
CA LEU A 32 7.97 8.19 -3.14
C LEU A 32 9.04 9.21 -3.63
N THR A 33 9.57 10.10 -2.77
CA THR A 33 10.56 11.11 -3.20
C THR A 33 12.03 10.68 -3.18
N THR A 34 12.35 9.38 -3.03
CA THR A 34 13.74 8.94 -2.79
C THR A 34 14.67 8.87 -4.02
N THR A 35 14.30 9.35 -5.22
CA THR A 35 15.25 9.39 -6.36
C THR A 35 15.26 10.68 -7.19
N ILE A 36 14.53 11.74 -6.81
CA ILE A 36 14.64 13.06 -7.49
C ILE A 36 14.68 14.20 -6.46
N ALA A 37 15.41 14.03 -5.36
CA ALA A 37 15.53 15.08 -4.34
C ALA A 37 16.42 16.27 -4.77
N GLY A 38 17.16 16.17 -5.88
CA GLY A 38 18.01 17.26 -6.39
C GLY A 38 17.37 18.19 -7.43
N GLY A 39 16.28 17.78 -8.09
CA GLY A 39 15.74 18.47 -9.27
C GLY A 39 14.31 19.00 -9.16
N ALA A 40 13.46 18.36 -8.35
CA ALA A 40 12.02 18.68 -8.31
C ALA A 40 11.68 20.03 -7.66
N SER A 41 12.56 20.57 -6.83
CA SER A 41 12.39 21.88 -6.18
C SER A 41 12.51 23.06 -7.14
N ARG A 42 13.05 22.85 -8.36
CA ARG A 42 13.22 23.90 -9.39
C ARG A 42 12.08 23.98 -10.40
N LEU A 43 11.10 23.08 -10.33
CA LEU A 43 9.97 23.06 -11.26
C LEU A 43 8.89 24.09 -10.85
N PRO A 44 8.24 24.75 -11.83
CA PRO A 44 7.08 25.60 -11.56
C PRO A 44 5.98 24.84 -10.80
N PRO A 45 5.22 25.49 -9.89
CA PRO A 45 4.18 24.84 -9.09
C PRO A 45 3.19 24.03 -9.94
N ALA A 46 2.69 24.59 -11.04
CA ALA A 46 1.75 23.91 -11.92
C ALA A 46 2.30 22.60 -12.52
N VAL A 47 3.59 22.56 -12.86
CA VAL A 47 4.24 21.35 -13.39
C VAL A 47 4.40 20.30 -12.30
N ARG A 48 4.79 20.73 -11.09
CA ARG A 48 4.90 19.85 -9.92
C ARG A 48 3.54 19.24 -9.55
N ASP A 49 2.50 20.05 -9.51
CA ASP A 49 1.14 19.63 -9.20
C ASP A 49 0.61 18.66 -10.27
N GLY A 50 0.90 18.94 -11.55
CA GLY A 50 0.59 18.02 -12.65
C GLY A 50 1.28 16.66 -12.51
N ILE A 51 2.58 16.64 -12.17
CA ILE A 51 3.33 15.39 -11.93
C ILE A 51 2.73 14.62 -10.75
N LEU A 52 2.46 15.30 -9.63
CA LEU A 52 1.84 14.67 -8.46
C LEU A 52 0.48 14.07 -8.82
N LYS A 53 -0.32 14.79 -9.62
CA LYS A 53 -1.63 14.28 -10.03
C LYS A 53 -1.56 13.07 -10.95
N VAL A 54 -0.59 13.06 -11.87
CA VAL A 54 -0.35 11.90 -12.74
C VAL A 54 0.08 10.69 -11.91
N GLU A 55 0.98 10.86 -10.96
CA GLU A 55 1.42 9.76 -10.08
C GLU A 55 0.29 9.22 -9.20
N GLU A 56 -0.58 10.09 -8.67
CA GLU A 56 -1.80 9.70 -7.96
C GLU A 56 -2.70 8.83 -8.87
N LEU A 57 -3.02 9.29 -10.07
CA LEU A 57 -3.86 8.55 -11.02
C LEU A 57 -3.24 7.22 -11.43
N ARG A 58 -1.91 7.17 -11.63
CA ARG A 58 -1.20 5.91 -11.93
C ARG A 58 -1.33 4.91 -10.79
N SER A 59 -1.21 5.37 -9.55
CA SER A 59 -1.43 4.56 -8.36
C SER A 59 -2.86 4.04 -8.31
N ASP A 60 -3.86 4.90 -8.51
CA ASP A 60 -5.27 4.52 -8.48
C ASP A 60 -5.60 3.45 -9.52
N VAL A 61 -5.18 3.68 -10.77
CA VAL A 61 -5.38 2.71 -11.86
C VAL A 61 -4.72 1.37 -11.54
N SER A 62 -3.48 1.40 -11.03
CA SER A 62 -2.77 0.18 -10.65
C SER A 62 -3.50 -0.60 -9.56
N VAL A 63 -4.02 0.09 -8.55
CA VAL A 63 -4.75 -0.58 -7.46
C VAL A 63 -6.06 -1.16 -7.94
N LEU A 64 -6.79 -0.42 -8.79
CA LEU A 64 -8.03 -0.91 -9.40
C LEU A 64 -7.79 -2.17 -10.22
N HIS A 65 -6.69 -2.24 -10.98
CA HIS A 65 -6.32 -3.46 -11.70
C HIS A 65 -6.12 -4.65 -10.76
N LEU A 66 -5.41 -4.45 -9.64
CA LEU A 66 -5.25 -5.53 -8.68
C LEU A 66 -6.58 -5.96 -8.06
N ILE A 67 -7.40 -5.03 -7.57
CA ILE A 67 -8.70 -5.37 -6.96
C ILE A 67 -9.56 -6.17 -7.94
N ASN A 68 -9.63 -5.71 -9.19
CA ASN A 68 -10.39 -6.39 -10.23
C ASN A 68 -9.85 -7.81 -10.51
N GLY A 69 -8.53 -7.98 -10.52
CA GLY A 69 -7.88 -9.28 -10.70
C GLY A 69 -8.02 -10.24 -9.52
N LEU A 70 -8.39 -9.75 -8.33
CA LEU A 70 -8.58 -10.61 -7.15
C LEU A 70 -9.95 -11.30 -7.12
N HIS A 71 -10.91 -10.86 -7.93
CA HIS A 71 -12.27 -11.43 -7.98
C HIS A 71 -12.86 -11.67 -6.58
N LEU A 72 -12.84 -10.63 -5.75
CA LEU A 72 -13.27 -10.73 -4.35
C LEU A 72 -14.76 -11.07 -4.24
N THR A 73 -15.12 -11.94 -3.29
CA THR A 73 -16.54 -12.14 -2.95
C THR A 73 -17.12 -10.88 -2.28
N PRO A 74 -18.45 -10.73 -2.23
CA PRO A 74 -19.08 -9.65 -1.47
C PRO A 74 -18.64 -9.63 0.00
N GLU A 75 -18.52 -10.80 0.65
CA GLU A 75 -18.05 -10.87 2.04
C GLU A 75 -16.57 -10.48 2.17
N GLN A 76 -15.70 -10.93 1.26
CA GLN A 76 -14.29 -10.52 1.25
C GLN A 76 -14.16 -9.00 1.06
N THR A 77 -14.95 -8.42 0.15
CA THR A 77 -14.99 -6.98 -0.11
C THR A 77 -15.37 -6.21 1.14
N GLN A 78 -16.44 -6.62 1.83
CA GLN A 78 -16.90 -5.95 3.05
C GLN A 78 -15.85 -6.02 4.17
N LYS A 79 -15.22 -7.19 4.37
CA LYS A 79 -14.14 -7.37 5.36
C LYS A 79 -12.90 -6.54 5.02
N LEU A 80 -12.52 -6.50 3.74
CA LEU A 80 -11.39 -5.70 3.27
C LEU A 80 -11.64 -4.20 3.48
N LEU A 81 -12.84 -3.71 3.19
CA LEU A 81 -13.22 -2.32 3.46
C LEU A 81 -13.13 -1.97 4.94
N ALA A 82 -13.56 -2.87 5.83
CA ALA A 82 -13.41 -2.67 7.27
C ALA A 82 -11.93 -2.54 7.66
N LYS A 83 -11.06 -3.40 7.11
CA LYS A 83 -9.60 -3.32 7.33
C LYS A 83 -8.98 -2.04 6.76
N CYS A 84 -9.45 -1.56 5.61
CA CYS A 84 -9.01 -0.29 5.05
C CYS A 84 -9.37 0.90 5.96
N ARG A 85 -10.57 0.90 6.56
CA ARG A 85 -10.97 1.92 7.53
C ARG A 85 -10.13 1.87 8.80
N GLU A 86 -9.78 0.68 9.27
CA GLU A 86 -8.88 0.48 10.41
C GLU A 86 -7.47 1.01 10.10
N ALA A 87 -6.92 0.69 8.91
CA ALA A 87 -5.65 1.22 8.43
C ALA A 87 -5.64 2.76 8.39
N LYS A 88 -6.73 3.35 7.88
CA LYS A 88 -6.89 4.82 7.84
C LYS A 88 -6.84 5.41 9.25
N LYS A 89 -7.58 4.85 10.21
CA LYS A 89 -7.55 5.31 11.61
C LYS A 89 -6.16 5.25 12.23
N ILE A 90 -5.42 4.16 12.00
CA ILE A 90 -4.04 4.01 12.49
C ILE A 90 -3.13 5.09 11.88
N ARG A 91 -3.27 5.33 10.57
CA ARG A 91 -2.50 6.35 9.85
C ARG A 91 -2.82 7.76 10.35
N ASP A 92 -4.10 8.11 10.45
CA ASP A 92 -4.53 9.44 10.87
C ASP A 92 -4.04 9.75 12.29
N ALA A 93 -4.16 8.78 13.20
CA ALA A 93 -3.62 8.90 14.57
C ALA A 93 -2.09 9.02 14.59
N ALA A 94 -1.38 8.27 13.74
CA ALA A 94 0.07 8.37 13.63
C ALA A 94 0.49 9.73 13.08
N VAL A 95 -0.20 10.28 12.07
CA VAL A 95 0.06 11.62 11.54
C VAL A 95 -0.14 12.68 12.61
N GLU A 96 -1.24 12.61 13.36
CA GLU A 96 -1.53 13.54 14.46
C GLU A 96 -0.41 13.54 15.52
N GLN A 97 0.11 12.36 15.88
CA GLN A 97 1.18 12.22 16.87
C GLN A 97 2.57 12.55 16.32
N MET A 98 2.87 12.17 15.07
CA MET A 98 4.18 12.34 14.45
C MET A 98 4.43 13.79 14.04
N THR A 99 3.42 14.53 13.59
CA THR A 99 3.57 15.89 13.08
C THR A 99 4.29 16.83 14.07
N PRO A 100 3.87 16.97 15.34
CA PRO A 100 4.57 17.83 16.29
C PRO A 100 5.97 17.30 16.65
N LEU A 101 6.18 15.99 16.64
CA LEU A 101 7.51 15.41 16.87
C LEU A 101 8.47 15.69 15.72
N LEU A 102 8.00 15.59 14.47
CA LEU A 102 8.77 15.93 13.28
C LEU A 102 9.18 17.41 13.27
N GLN A 103 8.27 18.31 13.64
CA GLN A 103 8.58 19.73 13.78
C GLN A 103 9.65 19.97 14.85
N LYS A 104 9.54 19.32 16.02
CA LYS A 104 10.56 19.40 17.08
C LYS A 104 11.90 18.80 16.64
N ALA A 105 11.89 17.64 16.00
CA ALA A 105 13.09 16.97 15.49
C ALA A 105 13.77 17.82 14.41
N GLN A 106 13.01 18.39 13.49
CA GLN A 106 13.53 19.30 12.48
C GLN A 106 14.22 20.50 13.13
N ALA A 107 13.57 21.18 14.08
CA ALA A 107 14.15 22.32 14.78
C ALA A 107 15.44 21.94 15.54
N ALA A 108 15.44 20.79 16.23
CA ALA A 108 16.61 20.29 16.96
C ALA A 108 17.77 19.93 16.01
N PHE A 109 17.48 19.29 14.89
CA PHE A 109 18.50 18.96 13.88
C PHE A 109 19.02 20.18 13.13
N GLU A 110 18.17 21.19 12.88
CA GLU A 110 18.61 22.47 12.32
C GLU A 110 19.50 23.25 13.29
N ALA A 111 19.21 23.21 14.60
CA ALA A 111 20.09 23.76 15.62
C ALA A 111 21.43 23.01 15.66
N LEU A 112 21.40 21.68 15.74
CA LEU A 112 22.59 20.84 15.76
C LEU A 112 23.46 21.05 14.51
N LYS A 113 22.85 21.12 13.32
CA LYS A 113 23.55 21.41 12.07
C LYS A 113 24.27 22.76 12.12
N ARG A 114 23.62 23.81 12.62
CA ARG A 114 24.23 25.15 12.73
C ARG A 114 25.42 25.18 13.67
N GLU A 115 25.38 24.39 14.74
CA GLU A 115 26.47 24.27 15.72
C GLU A 115 27.64 23.45 15.18
N LEU A 116 27.34 22.33 14.50
CA LEU A 116 28.36 21.52 13.83
C LEU A 116 29.12 22.31 12.76
N LEU A 117 28.45 23.21 12.03
CA LEU A 117 29.12 24.09 11.06
C LEU A 117 30.06 25.12 11.68
N LYS A 118 29.99 25.33 13.00
CA LYS A 118 30.83 26.25 13.76
C LYS A 118 31.87 25.54 14.63
N ASP A 119 31.92 24.20 14.57
CA ASP A 119 32.72 23.35 15.46
C ASP A 119 32.48 23.60 16.97
N GLU A 120 31.30 24.13 17.32
CA GLU A 120 30.92 24.48 18.70
C GLU A 120 29.55 23.86 19.03
N VAL A 121 29.55 22.60 19.45
CA VAL A 121 28.32 21.87 19.77
C VAL A 121 27.99 21.93 21.26
N ARG A 122 26.80 22.42 21.58
CA ARG A 122 26.29 22.44 22.96
C ARG A 122 25.72 21.08 23.34
N GLN A 123 26.03 20.63 24.55
CA GLN A 123 25.51 19.38 25.10
C GLN A 123 23.98 19.35 25.15
N GLU A 124 23.36 20.50 25.43
CA GLU A 124 21.89 20.64 25.41
C GLU A 124 21.30 20.35 24.02
N THR A 125 21.93 20.85 22.96
CA THR A 125 21.48 20.64 21.58
C THR A 125 21.63 19.19 21.14
N LEU A 126 22.71 18.51 21.56
CA LEU A 126 22.87 17.07 21.37
C LEU A 126 21.78 16.27 22.09
N ALA A 127 21.49 16.61 23.35
CA ALA A 127 20.45 15.95 24.13
C ALA A 127 19.06 16.13 23.49
N GLN A 128 18.72 17.34 23.05
CA GLN A 128 17.45 17.64 22.38
C GLN A 128 17.31 16.88 21.06
N ALA A 129 18.37 16.84 20.24
CA ALA A 129 18.37 16.09 18.99
C ALA A 129 18.23 14.58 19.22
N GLY A 130 18.94 14.03 20.22
CA GLY A 130 18.82 12.64 20.63
C GLY A 130 17.41 12.28 21.09
N GLN A 131 16.84 13.04 22.01
CA GLN A 131 15.47 12.83 22.50
C GLN A 131 14.42 12.90 21.38
N ALA A 132 14.54 13.87 20.48
CA ALA A 132 13.60 14.00 19.36
C ALA A 132 13.70 12.82 18.38
N ASN A 133 14.92 12.35 18.10
CA ASN A 133 15.16 11.17 17.28
C ASN A 133 14.58 9.89 17.91
N ASP A 134 14.81 9.69 19.21
CA ASP A 134 14.35 8.49 19.92
C ASP A 134 12.83 8.47 20.04
N ALA A 135 12.20 9.62 20.33
CA ALA A 135 10.74 9.74 20.35
C ALA A 135 10.13 9.45 18.97
N PHE A 136 10.73 9.97 17.89
CA PHE A 136 10.28 9.69 16.54
C PHE A 136 10.42 8.21 16.17
N LYS A 137 11.55 7.59 16.52
CA LYS A 137 11.79 6.14 16.30
C LYS A 137 10.76 5.28 17.02
N ALA A 138 10.53 5.54 18.30
CA ALA A 138 9.58 4.77 19.10
C ALA A 138 8.16 4.84 18.51
N LEU A 139 7.73 6.03 18.08
CA LEU A 139 6.41 6.20 17.46
C LEU A 139 6.33 5.50 16.10
N LYS A 140 7.41 5.56 15.31
CA LYS A 140 7.49 4.83 14.03
C LYS A 140 7.41 3.32 14.23
N GLU A 141 8.13 2.78 15.21
CA GLU A 141 8.09 1.34 15.51
C GLU A 141 6.68 0.88 15.94
N ASP A 142 5.97 1.68 16.74
CA ASP A 142 4.58 1.39 17.11
C ASP A 142 3.64 1.41 15.89
N PHE A 143 3.78 2.41 15.02
CA PHE A 143 3.04 2.48 13.76
C PHE A 143 3.31 1.27 12.87
N ASP A 144 4.58 0.92 12.65
CA ASP A 144 5.00 -0.21 11.82
C ASP A 144 4.46 -1.54 12.38
N LYS A 145 4.47 -1.72 13.71
CA LYS A 145 3.88 -2.90 14.38
C LYS A 145 2.38 -2.99 14.14
N LYS A 146 1.64 -1.89 14.32
CA LYS A 146 0.18 -1.85 14.10
C LYS A 146 -0.18 -2.15 12.65
N MET A 147 0.56 -1.56 11.70
CA MET A 147 0.36 -1.80 10.28
C MET A 147 0.71 -3.23 9.88
N SER A 148 1.79 -3.81 10.42
CA SER A 148 2.18 -5.20 10.16
C SER A 148 1.11 -6.18 10.66
N ALA A 149 0.60 -5.97 11.88
CA ALA A 149 -0.46 -6.81 12.42
C ALA A 149 -1.74 -6.74 11.57
N LEU A 150 -2.06 -5.56 11.04
CA LEU A 150 -3.20 -5.38 10.14
C LEU A 150 -2.98 -6.04 8.78
N GLU A 151 -1.74 -6.01 8.26
CA GLU A 151 -1.35 -6.71 7.03
C GLU A 151 -1.54 -8.22 7.19
N ASP A 152 -1.08 -8.80 8.30
CA ASP A 152 -1.25 -10.23 8.60
C ASP A 152 -2.72 -10.64 8.66
N GLN A 153 -3.55 -9.84 9.34
CA GLN A 153 -5.00 -10.08 9.41
C GLN A 153 -5.68 -9.94 8.04
N THR A 154 -5.23 -9.00 7.21
CA THR A 154 -5.77 -8.81 5.86
C THR A 154 -5.38 -9.96 4.94
N ASN A 155 -4.15 -10.47 5.08
CA ASN A 155 -3.65 -11.60 4.28
C ASN A 155 -4.46 -12.89 4.51
N GLN A 156 -5.07 -13.05 5.69
CA GLN A 156 -5.96 -14.16 6.02
C GLN A 156 -7.33 -14.07 5.33
N LEU A 157 -7.71 -12.92 4.77
CA LEU A 157 -8.97 -12.75 4.04
C LEU A 157 -8.94 -13.39 2.64
N PHE A 158 -7.75 -13.53 2.06
CA PHE A 158 -7.55 -14.00 0.71
C PHE A 158 -7.37 -15.52 0.65
N THR A 159 -7.69 -16.13 -0.49
CA THR A 159 -7.34 -17.53 -0.79
C THR A 159 -5.86 -17.65 -1.17
N ASP A 160 -5.31 -18.87 -1.23
CA ASP A 160 -3.94 -19.09 -1.70
C ASP A 160 -3.73 -18.57 -3.13
N ALA A 161 -4.71 -18.78 -4.01
CA ALA A 161 -4.66 -18.29 -5.39
C ALA A 161 -4.64 -16.74 -5.43
N GLN A 162 -5.50 -16.08 -4.66
CA GLN A 162 -5.52 -14.62 -4.55
C GLN A 162 -4.20 -14.09 -3.95
N ARG A 163 -3.63 -14.76 -2.94
CA ARG A 163 -2.31 -14.41 -2.39
C ARG A 163 -1.20 -14.51 -3.43
N GLU A 164 -1.25 -15.50 -4.31
CA GLU A 164 -0.27 -15.63 -5.40
C GLU A 164 -0.43 -14.50 -6.43
N VAL A 165 -1.66 -14.12 -6.78
CA VAL A 165 -1.90 -12.92 -7.61
C VAL A 165 -1.28 -11.68 -6.99
N ILE A 166 -1.49 -11.45 -5.68
CA ILE A 166 -0.89 -10.31 -4.97
C ILE A 166 0.64 -10.38 -4.97
N ARG A 167 1.21 -11.57 -4.81
CA ARG A 167 2.67 -11.78 -4.79
C ARG A 167 3.32 -11.47 -6.13
N GLN A 168 2.65 -11.86 -7.23
CA GLN A 168 3.15 -11.67 -8.59
C GLN A 168 2.78 -10.32 -9.20
N PHE A 169 1.85 -9.59 -8.58
CA PHE A 169 1.34 -8.32 -9.09
C PHE A 169 2.46 -7.31 -9.36
N ARG A 170 2.45 -6.75 -10.57
CA ARG A 170 3.34 -5.66 -10.99
C ARG A 170 2.51 -4.40 -11.22
N PRO A 171 2.77 -3.30 -10.48
CA PRO A 171 2.03 -2.06 -10.68
C PRO A 171 2.10 -1.60 -12.13
N CYS A 172 0.94 -1.51 -12.78
CA CYS A 172 0.83 -1.19 -14.21
C CYS A 172 -0.37 -0.27 -14.47
N VAL A 173 -0.15 0.70 -15.36
CA VAL A 173 -1.20 1.63 -15.82
C VAL A 173 -1.96 1.06 -17.01
N VAL A 174 -1.27 0.25 -17.82
CA VAL A 174 -1.84 -0.41 -18.99
C VAL A 174 -1.75 -1.92 -18.74
N PRO A 175 -2.89 -2.63 -18.68
CA PRO A 175 -2.87 -4.08 -18.52
C PRO A 175 -2.18 -4.74 -19.72
N THR A 176 -1.28 -5.68 -19.42
CA THR A 176 -0.70 -6.55 -20.43
C THR A 176 -1.78 -7.46 -21.05
N LYS A 177 -1.53 -8.05 -22.22
CA LYS A 177 -2.54 -8.88 -22.91
C LYS A 177 -3.05 -10.05 -22.06
N GLU A 178 -2.20 -10.58 -21.19
CA GLU A 178 -2.51 -11.71 -20.29
C GLU A 178 -3.42 -11.30 -19.12
N GLU A 179 -3.40 -10.03 -18.71
CA GLU A 179 -4.24 -9.47 -17.64
C GLU A 179 -5.62 -8.99 -18.16
N ARG A 180 -5.79 -8.87 -19.49
CA ARG A 180 -7.08 -8.51 -20.11
C ARG A 180 -8.07 -9.67 -20.14
N ASP A 181 -7.61 -10.90 -19.96
CA ASP A 181 -8.44 -12.11 -20.00
C ASP A 181 -8.25 -12.93 -18.70
N PRO A 182 -8.98 -12.58 -17.62
CA PRO A 182 -8.69 -13.04 -16.26
C PRO A 182 -9.08 -14.49 -15.96
N MET A 183 -9.50 -15.29 -16.96
CA MET A 183 -10.02 -16.66 -16.79
C MET A 183 -9.04 -17.72 -16.26
N ARG A 184 -7.83 -17.36 -15.82
CA ARG A 184 -6.79 -18.33 -15.41
C ARG A 184 -6.57 -18.49 -13.91
N VAL A 185 -7.08 -17.60 -13.07
CA VAL A 185 -6.85 -17.71 -11.62
C VAL A 185 -7.98 -18.53 -10.99
N GLY A 186 -7.73 -19.82 -10.76
CA GLY A 186 -8.65 -20.71 -10.03
C GLY A 186 -9.34 -21.78 -10.87
N GLN A 187 -9.16 -21.79 -12.20
CA GLN A 187 -9.43 -23.00 -12.97
C GLN A 187 -8.20 -23.90 -12.83
N ALA A 188 -8.34 -24.97 -12.03
CA ALA A 188 -7.43 -26.11 -12.13
C ALA A 188 -7.24 -26.42 -13.61
N VAL A 189 -6.00 -26.71 -14.04
CA VAL A 189 -5.67 -27.23 -15.39
C VAL A 189 -6.81 -28.15 -15.77
N SER A 190 -7.57 -27.75 -16.80
CA SER A 190 -8.80 -28.42 -17.18
C SER A 190 -8.50 -29.93 -17.19
N PRO A 191 -9.25 -30.76 -16.45
CA PRO A 191 -9.02 -32.18 -16.49
C PRO A 191 -9.63 -32.69 -17.80
N GLU A 192 -9.32 -32.12 -18.97
CA GLU A 192 -9.88 -32.56 -20.25
C GLU A 192 -9.65 -34.06 -20.46
N GLY A 193 -8.55 -34.59 -19.91
CA GLY A 193 -8.31 -36.03 -19.78
C GLY A 193 -9.24 -36.73 -18.79
N PHE A 194 -9.37 -36.23 -17.56
CA PHE A 194 -10.19 -36.84 -16.50
C PHE A 194 -11.70 -36.73 -16.75
N VAL A 195 -12.17 -35.63 -17.34
CA VAL A 195 -13.56 -35.43 -17.76
C VAL A 195 -13.89 -36.43 -18.86
N LYS A 196 -13.01 -36.66 -19.85
CA LYS A 196 -13.22 -37.70 -20.87
C LYS A 196 -13.25 -39.11 -20.28
N VAL A 197 -12.41 -39.42 -19.29
CA VAL A 197 -12.41 -40.72 -18.60
C VAL A 197 -13.69 -40.92 -17.78
N LEU A 198 -14.14 -39.91 -17.04
CA LEU A 198 -15.38 -39.96 -16.25
C LEU A 198 -16.62 -40.04 -17.16
N ASP A 199 -16.59 -39.36 -18.31
CA ASP A 199 -17.66 -39.41 -19.29
C ASP A 199 -17.72 -40.77 -20.01
N HIS A 200 -16.55 -41.43 -20.20
CA HIS A 200 -16.48 -42.82 -20.64
C HIS A 200 -17.01 -43.81 -19.59
N LEU A 201 -16.69 -43.62 -18.31
CA LEU A 201 -17.20 -44.46 -17.22
C LEU A 201 -18.72 -44.31 -17.03
N ARG A 202 -19.27 -43.11 -17.24
CA ARG A 202 -20.73 -42.88 -17.25
C ARG A 202 -21.46 -43.53 -18.42
N LYS A 203 -20.78 -43.67 -19.55
CA LYS A 203 -21.33 -44.28 -20.78
C LYS A 203 -21.06 -45.79 -20.85
N ALA A 204 -20.33 -46.35 -19.89
CA ALA A 204 -20.12 -47.78 -19.80
C ALA A 204 -21.44 -48.46 -19.33
N PRO A 205 -21.94 -49.48 -20.05
CA PRO A 205 -23.13 -50.21 -19.63
C PRO A 205 -22.86 -50.94 -18.30
N ALA A 206 -23.88 -50.98 -17.43
CA ALA A 206 -23.80 -51.46 -16.05
C ALA A 206 -23.41 -52.95 -15.87
N GLU A 207 -23.08 -53.65 -16.95
CA GLU A 207 -22.81 -55.10 -16.97
C GLU A 207 -21.32 -55.44 -16.90
N ARG A 208 -20.43 -54.46 -16.67
CA ARG A 208 -18.98 -54.68 -16.53
C ARG A 208 -18.33 -53.96 -15.36
N LEU A 209 -18.91 -54.11 -14.17
CA LEU A 209 -18.22 -53.91 -12.89
C LEU A 209 -18.42 -55.14 -12.01
#